data_AF-A0A948Z0G4-F1
#
_entry.id   AF-A0A948Z0G4-F1
#
_cell.length_a   1.000
_cell.length_b   1.000
_cell.length_c   1.000
_cell.angle_alpha   90.00
_cell.angle_beta   90.00
_cell.angle_gamma   90.00
#
_symmetry.space_group_name_H-M   'P 1'
#
loop_
_entity.id
_entity.type
_entity.pdbx_description
1 polymer ?
#
loop_
_entity_poly.entity_id
_entity_poly.type
_entity_poly.pdbx_seq_one_letter_code
_entity_poly.pdbx_strand_id
1 'polypeptide(L)'
;MKMFSYGIVAATVLSSFILFFFQPQAQAATLTVNSIADSGAGTLRQAILDAVADDTIDFNPTVFPPTAPAIITLISQLTINKNLTINGNGGVILDANQTGRVMLIDDGTAAIMSASLSGLTFMN
;
A
#
# COMPACT_ATOMS: atom_id res chain seq x y z
N MET A 1 -1.92 -47.57 -41.78
CA MET A 1 -2.66 -47.39 -40.51
C MET A 1 -1.85 -46.45 -39.62
N LYS A 2 -2.49 -45.34 -39.19
CA LYS A 2 -1.98 -44.29 -38.27
C LYS A 2 -0.96 -43.27 -38.84
N MET A 3 -1.43 -42.43 -39.76
CA MET A 3 -1.02 -41.02 -39.81
C MET A 3 -2.20 -40.22 -39.26
N PHE A 4 -2.25 -39.93 -37.97
CA PHE A 4 -3.24 -39.00 -37.40
C PHE A 4 -2.69 -38.31 -36.15
N SER A 5 -2.84 -36.98 -36.14
CA SER A 5 -2.98 -36.16 -34.93
C SER A 5 -1.72 -35.61 -34.23
N TYR A 6 -0.97 -34.73 -34.91
CA TYR A 6 -0.14 -33.70 -34.24
C TYR A 6 -0.52 -32.25 -34.62
N GLY A 7 -1.28 -32.05 -35.71
CA GLY A 7 -1.59 -30.71 -36.23
C GLY A 7 -2.52 -29.86 -35.35
N ILE A 8 -3.42 -30.49 -34.60
CA ILE A 8 -4.37 -29.78 -33.73
C ILE A 8 -3.76 -29.50 -32.34
N VAL A 9 -2.88 -30.39 -31.86
CA VAL A 9 -2.19 -30.20 -30.56
C VAL A 9 -1.18 -29.06 -30.64
N ALA A 10 -0.47 -28.89 -31.77
CA ALA A 10 0.50 -27.80 -31.94
C ALA A 10 -0.14 -26.40 -32.01
N ALA A 11 -1.35 -26.28 -32.57
CA ALA A 11 -2.04 -25.00 -32.74
C ALA A 11 -2.65 -24.45 -31.43
N THR A 12 -3.04 -25.31 -30.49
CA THR A 12 -3.63 -24.89 -29.21
C THR A 12 -2.56 -24.47 -28.19
N VAL A 13 -1.34 -25.02 -28.24
CA VAL A 13 -0.23 -24.56 -27.39
C VAL A 13 0.28 -23.18 -27.82
N LEU A 14 0.28 -22.86 -29.12
CA LEU A 14 0.66 -21.53 -29.63
C LEU A 14 -0.35 -20.43 -29.21
N SER A 15 -1.65 -20.72 -29.25
CA SER A 15 -2.69 -19.76 -28.87
C SER A 15 -2.77 -19.53 -27.35
N SER A 16 -2.34 -20.51 -26.55
CA SER A 16 -2.29 -20.43 -25.09
C SER A 16 -1.05 -19.68 -24.58
N PHE A 17 0.00 -19.56 -25.41
CA PHE A 17 1.21 -18.80 -25.08
C PHE A 17 1.02 -17.29 -25.28
N ILE A 18 0.19 -16.87 -26.25
CA ILE A 18 -0.06 -15.44 -26.57
C ILE A 18 -0.92 -14.75 -25.51
N LEU A 19 -1.76 -15.48 -24.76
CA LEU A 19 -2.56 -14.92 -23.66
C LEU A 19 -1.78 -14.76 -22.34
N PHE A 20 -0.54 -15.26 -22.26
CA PHE A 20 0.31 -15.09 -21.07
C PHE A 20 1.21 -13.84 -21.13
N PHE A 21 1.31 -13.17 -22.29
CA PHE A 21 2.17 -11.99 -22.47
C PHE A 21 1.45 -10.65 -22.30
N PHE A 22 0.16 -10.67 -21.94
CA PHE A 22 -0.62 -9.48 -21.63
C PHE A 22 -1.04 -9.47 -20.15
N GLN A 23 -0.10 -9.78 -19.25
CA GLN A 23 -0.31 -9.43 -17.84
C GLN A 23 -0.20 -7.90 -17.74
N PRO A 24 -1.27 -7.15 -17.43
CA PRO A 24 -1.10 -5.74 -17.11
C PRO A 24 -0.15 -5.68 -15.93
N GLN A 25 1.02 -5.05 -16.12
CA GLN A 25 1.87 -4.70 -14.99
C GLN A 25 1.06 -3.72 -14.13
N ALA A 26 0.55 -4.20 -13.00
CA ALA A 26 0.00 -3.32 -11.98
C ALA A 26 1.16 -2.43 -11.52
N GLN A 27 1.11 -1.16 -11.90
CA GLN A 27 2.04 -0.17 -11.34
C GLN A 27 1.53 0.18 -9.95
N ALA A 28 2.44 0.17 -8.97
CA ALA A 28 2.21 0.73 -7.66
C ALA A 28 1.72 2.19 -7.81
N ALA A 29 0.56 2.48 -7.24
CA ALA A 29 -0.01 3.81 -7.21
C ALA A 29 0.60 4.64 -6.08
N THR A 30 0.49 5.96 -6.19
CA THR A 30 0.76 6.89 -5.08
C THR A 30 -0.54 7.50 -4.59
N LEU A 31 -0.87 7.26 -3.32
CA LEU A 31 -2.03 7.84 -2.65
C LEU A 31 -1.58 9.02 -1.79
N THR A 32 -2.19 10.19 -1.96
CA THR A 32 -1.84 11.39 -1.21
C THR A 32 -2.81 11.65 -0.06
N VAL A 33 -2.26 11.73 1.17
CA VAL A 33 -3.00 12.15 2.36
C VAL A 33 -3.09 13.68 2.38
N ASN A 34 -4.31 14.18 2.55
CA ASN A 34 -4.66 15.60 2.49
C ASN A 34 -5.34 16.13 3.77
N SER A 35 -5.46 15.30 4.81
CA SER A 35 -6.19 15.66 6.02
C SER A 35 -5.50 15.12 7.27
N ILE A 36 -5.52 15.93 8.33
CA ILE A 36 -5.01 15.58 9.67
C ILE A 36 -6.00 14.77 10.51
N ALA A 37 -7.23 14.56 10.01
CA ALA A 37 -8.23 13.78 10.73
C ALA A 37 -7.86 12.28 10.77
N ASP A 38 -8.34 11.56 11.80
CA ASP A 38 -8.10 10.11 11.92
C ASP A 38 -8.82 9.30 10.82
N SER A 39 -10.03 9.71 10.43
CA SER A 39 -10.88 8.95 9.50
C SER A 39 -11.64 9.86 8.53
N GLY A 40 -12.10 9.26 7.42
CA GLY A 40 -12.78 9.95 6.34
C GLY A 40 -11.92 10.15 5.09
N ALA A 41 -12.51 10.72 4.05
CA ALA A 41 -11.82 10.93 2.78
C ALA A 41 -10.54 11.78 2.94
N GLY A 42 -9.43 11.33 2.34
CA GLY A 42 -8.16 12.03 2.35
C GLY A 42 -7.34 11.89 3.64
N THR A 43 -7.74 11.05 4.60
CA THR A 43 -6.94 10.75 5.80
C THR A 43 -5.97 9.59 5.57
N LEU A 44 -4.96 9.46 6.44
CA LEU A 44 -4.01 8.34 6.40
C LEU A 44 -4.71 6.98 6.55
N ARG A 45 -5.70 6.87 7.46
CA ARG A 45 -6.44 5.63 7.66
C ARG A 45 -7.18 5.21 6.40
N GLN A 46 -7.82 6.17 5.71
CA GLN A 46 -8.50 5.88 4.44
C GLN A 46 -7.50 5.50 3.35
N ALA A 47 -6.37 6.20 3.25
CA ALA A 47 -5.32 5.85 2.28
C ALA A 47 -4.76 4.43 2.49
N ILE A 48 -4.57 3.99 3.74
CA ILE A 48 -4.15 2.60 4.05
C ILE A 48 -5.22 1.58 3.62
N LEU A 49 -6.50 1.92 3.78
CA LEU A 49 -7.61 1.06 3.34
C LEU A 49 -7.68 0.96 1.81
N ASP A 50 -7.53 2.10 1.12
CA ASP A 50 -7.63 2.21 -0.34
C ASP A 50 -6.40 1.64 -1.06
N ALA A 51 -5.23 1.66 -0.42
CA ALA A 51 -4.00 1.14 -0.99
C ALA A 51 -4.07 -0.37 -1.25
N VAL A 52 -3.59 -0.77 -2.43
CA VAL A 52 -3.28 -2.15 -2.78
C VAL A 52 -1.82 -2.48 -2.44
N ALA A 53 -1.44 -3.74 -2.53
CA ALA A 53 -0.07 -4.16 -2.23
C ALA A 53 0.94 -3.45 -3.15
N ASP A 54 2.07 -3.09 -2.57
CA ASP A 54 3.21 -2.37 -3.17
C ASP A 54 2.97 -0.89 -3.48
N ASP A 55 1.80 -0.33 -3.14
CA ASP A 55 1.52 1.10 -3.27
C ASP A 55 2.41 1.97 -2.37
N THR A 56 2.43 3.27 -2.68
CA THR A 56 3.06 4.30 -1.86
C THR A 56 2.01 5.27 -1.32
N ILE A 57 2.07 5.56 -0.03
CA ILE A 57 1.34 6.65 0.61
C ILE A 57 2.32 7.81 0.81
N ASP A 58 1.94 8.96 0.28
CA ASP A 58 2.64 10.23 0.41
C ASP A 58 1.71 11.26 1.06
N PHE A 59 2.25 12.40 1.48
CA PHE A 59 1.53 13.43 2.22
C PHE A 59 1.62 14.75 1.48
N ASN A 60 0.49 15.46 1.39
CA ASN A 60 0.45 16.77 0.79
C ASN A 60 1.32 17.75 1.61
N PRO A 61 2.37 18.33 1.03
CA PRO A 61 3.30 19.21 1.77
C PRO A 61 2.65 20.52 2.22
N THR A 62 1.50 20.91 1.68
CA THR A 62 0.75 22.07 2.18
C THR A 62 0.04 21.78 3.49
N VAL A 63 -0.31 20.52 3.75
CA VAL A 63 -0.97 20.06 4.99
C VAL A 63 0.06 19.51 5.99
N PHE A 64 1.11 18.87 5.49
CA PHE A 64 2.18 18.23 6.26
C PHE A 64 3.55 18.82 5.89
N PRO A 65 3.80 20.11 6.18
CA PRO A 65 5.07 20.74 5.83
C PRO A 65 6.21 20.20 6.71
N PRO A 66 7.37 19.80 6.15
CA PRO A 66 8.51 19.27 6.93
C PRO A 66 9.08 20.26 7.96
N THR A 67 8.89 21.57 7.73
CA THR A 67 9.35 22.63 8.64
C THR A 67 8.41 22.88 9.81
N ALA A 68 7.17 22.40 9.73
CA ALA A 68 6.16 22.52 10.77
C ALA A 68 5.26 21.27 10.76
N PRO A 69 5.78 20.12 11.25
CA PRO A 69 5.09 18.85 11.13
C PRO A 69 3.68 18.88 11.72
N ALA A 70 2.71 18.31 11.02
CA ALA A 70 1.33 18.25 11.45
C ALA A 70 1.04 16.96 12.23
N ILE A 71 0.14 17.04 13.21
CA ILE A 71 -0.23 15.93 14.08
C ILE A 71 -1.52 15.29 13.56
N ILE A 72 -1.49 13.98 13.37
CA ILE A 72 -2.67 13.13 13.23
C ILE A 72 -2.89 12.46 14.58
N THR A 73 -3.88 12.95 15.33
CA THR A 73 -4.31 12.32 16.58
C THR A 73 -5.18 11.11 16.26
N LEU A 74 -4.67 9.94 16.60
CA LEU A 74 -5.31 8.67 16.31
C LEU A 74 -6.38 8.34 17.34
N ILE A 75 -7.51 7.86 16.85
CA ILE A 75 -8.60 7.31 17.70
C ILE A 75 -8.32 5.84 18.04
N SER A 76 -7.58 5.15 17.17
CA SER A 76 -7.18 3.75 17.34
C SER A 76 -5.89 3.47 16.57
N GLN A 77 -5.25 2.33 16.85
CA GLN A 77 -4.05 1.93 16.10
C GLN A 77 -4.29 1.93 14.57
N LEU A 78 -3.26 2.26 13.80
CA LEU A 78 -3.20 2.00 12.36
C LEU A 78 -2.72 0.56 12.14
N THR A 79 -3.23 -0.12 11.11
CA THR A 79 -2.81 -1.49 10.77
C THR A 79 -2.33 -1.55 9.33
N ILE A 80 -1.09 -2.00 9.14
CA ILE A 80 -0.48 -2.27 7.85
C ILE A 80 -0.41 -3.79 7.68
N ASN A 81 -1.20 -4.31 6.75
CA ASN A 81 -1.38 -5.75 6.52
C ASN A 81 -1.08 -6.16 5.07
N LYS A 82 -0.30 -5.34 4.36
CA LYS A 82 0.10 -5.52 2.98
C LYS A 82 1.46 -4.85 2.75
N ASN A 83 2.13 -5.22 1.67
CA ASN A 83 3.31 -4.49 1.24
C ASN A 83 2.93 -3.03 0.99
N LEU A 84 3.61 -2.10 1.64
CA LEU A 84 3.24 -0.70 1.58
C LEU A 84 4.43 0.18 1.89
N THR A 85 4.60 1.24 1.11
CA THR A 85 5.54 2.32 1.43
C THR A 85 4.75 3.50 1.98
N ILE A 86 5.17 4.05 3.11
CA ILE A 86 4.64 5.29 3.67
C ILE A 86 5.80 6.28 3.83
N ASN A 87 5.74 7.38 3.08
CA ASN A 87 6.75 8.41 3.10
C ASN A 87 6.19 9.69 3.72
N GLY A 88 6.48 9.91 4.99
CA GLY A 88 6.02 11.08 5.76
C GLY A 88 6.73 12.39 5.40
N ASN A 89 7.79 12.35 4.59
CA ASN A 89 8.60 13.51 4.20
C ASN A 89 9.12 14.38 5.37
N GLY A 90 9.09 13.88 6.61
CA GLY A 90 9.43 14.63 7.82
C GLY A 90 8.33 15.55 8.34
N GLY A 91 7.16 15.62 7.68
CA GLY A 91 6.06 16.52 8.01
C GLY A 91 4.93 15.91 8.83
N VAL A 92 5.06 14.66 9.29
CA VAL A 92 3.97 13.89 9.89
C VAL A 92 4.34 13.41 11.29
N ILE A 93 3.46 13.71 12.25
CA ILE A 93 3.45 13.15 13.60
C ILE A 93 2.19 12.29 13.76
N LEU A 94 2.37 11.02 14.13
CA LEU A 94 1.29 10.10 14.47
C LEU A 94 1.21 9.96 15.99
N ASP A 95 0.11 10.43 16.57
CA ASP A 95 -0.07 10.47 18.02
C ASP A 95 -1.19 9.52 18.46
N ALA A 96 -0.84 8.49 19.23
CA ALA A 96 -1.82 7.56 19.81
C ALA A 96 -2.58 8.13 21.02
N ASN A 97 -2.30 9.37 21.44
CA ASN A 97 -2.98 10.08 22.51
C ASN A 97 -3.01 9.28 23.83
N GLN A 98 -1.92 8.59 24.15
CA GLN A 98 -1.79 7.71 25.32
C GLN A 98 -2.82 6.56 25.37
N THR A 99 -3.47 6.25 24.25
CA THR A 99 -4.53 5.22 24.20
C THR A 99 -4.02 3.84 23.79
N GLY A 100 -2.76 3.71 23.35
CA GLY A 100 -2.18 2.40 23.02
C GLY A 100 -1.10 2.43 21.94
N ARG A 101 -1.15 1.47 21.01
CA ARG A 101 -0.18 1.39 19.91
C ARG A 101 -0.53 2.40 18.82
N VAL A 102 0.48 3.07 18.29
CA VAL A 102 0.31 3.94 17.10
C VAL A 102 0.04 3.10 15.86
N MET A 103 0.83 2.04 15.64
CA MET A 103 0.78 1.22 14.43
C MET A 103 1.08 -0.25 14.74
N LEU A 104 0.38 -1.13 14.04
CA LEU A 104 0.65 -2.56 13.94
C LEU A 104 1.01 -2.91 12.49
N ILE A 105 2.11 -3.62 12.29
CA ILE A 105 2.54 -4.15 10.99
C ILE A 105 2.43 -5.67 11.08
N ASP A 106 1.35 -6.22 10.55
CA ASP A 106 1.02 -7.64 10.63
C ASP A 106 -0.08 -7.96 9.61
N ASP A 107 0.14 -8.97 8.77
CA ASP A 107 -0.86 -9.50 7.85
C ASP A 107 -1.58 -10.74 8.40
N GLY A 108 -1.19 -11.21 9.59
CA GLY A 108 -1.74 -12.39 10.25
C GLY A 108 -1.27 -13.71 9.65
N THR A 109 -0.25 -13.70 8.78
CA THR A 109 0.29 -14.87 8.10
C THR A 109 1.77 -15.10 8.43
N ALA A 110 2.32 -16.23 7.98
CA ALA A 110 3.76 -16.50 8.05
C ALA A 110 4.51 -16.03 6.79
N ALA A 111 3.82 -15.40 5.84
CA ALA A 111 4.45 -14.89 4.63
C ALA A 111 5.33 -13.68 4.96
N ILE A 112 6.35 -13.44 4.13
CA ILE A 112 7.17 -12.23 4.24
C ILE A 112 6.35 -11.07 3.68
N MET A 113 6.13 -10.05 4.51
CA MET A 113 5.58 -8.76 4.13
C MET A 113 6.62 -7.67 4.35
N SER A 114 6.68 -6.71 3.43
CA SER A 114 7.58 -5.55 3.54
C SER A 114 6.78 -4.25 3.70
N ALA A 115 6.91 -3.60 4.85
CA ALA A 115 6.42 -2.23 5.06
C ALA A 115 7.61 -1.28 5.19
N SER A 116 7.67 -0.26 4.33
CA SER A 116 8.71 0.78 4.38
C SER A 116 8.13 2.04 4.98
N LEU A 117 8.69 2.52 6.09
CA LEU A 117 8.24 3.71 6.80
C LEU A 117 9.39 4.70 6.88
N SER A 118 9.19 5.91 6.38
CA SER A 118 10.22 6.96 6.39
C SER A 118 9.63 8.32 6.70
N GLY A 119 10.40 9.19 7.38
CA GLY A 119 9.98 10.57 7.67
C GLY A 119 8.74 10.70 8.58
N LEU A 120 8.40 9.67 9.35
CA LEU A 120 7.31 9.68 10.32
C LEU A 120 7.84 9.85 11.75
N THR A 121 7.15 10.64 12.56
CA THR A 121 7.37 10.69 14.01
C THR A 121 6.23 9.98 14.72
N PHE A 122 6.54 9.13 15.72
CA PHE A 122 5.56 8.39 16.50
C PHE A 122 5.51 8.95 17.92
N MET A 123 4.31 9.26 18.40
CA MET A 123 4.03 9.71 19.77
C MET A 123 2.96 8.81 20.40
N ASN A 124 3.12 8.54 21.68
CA ASN A 124 2.12 7.86 22.50
C ASN A 124 2.17 8.41 23.91
#